data_AF-A0A1Y4J0C8-F1
#
_entry.id   AF-A0A1Y4J0C8-F1
#
_cell.length_a   1.000
_cell.length_b   1.000
_cell.length_c   1.000
_cell.angle_alpha   90.00
_cell.angle_beta   90.00
_cell.angle_gamma   90.00
#
_symmetry.space_group_name_H-M   'P 1'
#
loop_
_entity.id
_entity.type
_entity.pdbx_description
1 polymer ?
#
loop_
_entity_poly.entity_id
_entity_poly.type
_entity_poly.pdbx_seq_one_letter_code
_entity_poly.pdbx_strand_id
1 'polypeptide(L)' 'GVSYSTYHYWQKKYSAEKDSIKQELAPINIKRPTAELSLDEQAPYGVSLLFPNGLRAHFGNGSEKLLMEVLNQSLQEGHV' A
#
# COMPACT_ATOMS: atom_id res chain seq x y z
N GLY A 1 -2.22 35.57 11.05
CA GLY A 1 -2.84 34.26 11.31
C GLY A 1 -1.73 33.28 11.63
N VAL A 2 -1.89 32.45 12.66
CA VAL A 2 -0.87 31.47 13.05
C VAL A 2 -0.90 30.33 12.03
N SER A 3 0.24 30.01 11.42
CA SER A 3 0.36 28.85 10.52
C SER A 3 0.19 27.57 11.34
N TYR A 4 -1.03 27.05 11.37
CA TYR A 4 -1.32 25.76 11.99
C TYR A 4 -0.82 24.66 11.05
N SER A 5 0.46 24.31 11.20
CA SER A 5 1.00 23.10 10.58
C SER A 5 0.27 21.87 11.13
N THR A 6 -0.09 20.93 10.26
CA THR A 6 -0.63 19.62 10.64
C THR A 6 0.23 18.92 11.68
N TYR A 7 1.55 19.15 11.67
CA TYR A 7 2.48 18.68 12.69
C TYR A 7 2.09 19.15 14.10
N HIS A 8 1.79 20.44 14.27
CA HIS A 8 1.40 21.01 15.56
C HIS A 8 0.07 20.44 16.08
N TYR A 9 -0.86 20.12 15.17
CA TYR A 9 -2.11 19.46 15.54
C TYR A 9 -1.87 18.06 16.10
N TRP A 10 -1.08 17.24 15.40
CA TRP A 10 -0.78 15.87 15.84
C TRP A 10 0.07 15.84 17.10
N GLN A 11 1.04 16.74 17.25
CA GLN A 11 1.85 16.85 18.45
C GLN A 11 1.01 17.21 19.68
N LYS A 12 0.05 18.14 19.54
CA LYS A 12 -0.87 18.51 20.62
C LYS A 12 -1.81 17.36 20.97
N LYS A 13 -2.33 16.63 19.98
CA LYS A 13 -3.15 15.42 20.18
C LYS A 13 -2.39 14.34 20.95
N TYR A 14 -1.16 14.04 20.55
CA TYR A 14 -0.34 13.01 21.18
C TYR A 14 0.07 13.37 22.62
N SER A 15 0.33 14.65 22.88
CA SER A 15 0.66 15.13 24.23
C SER A 15 -0.54 15.04 25.17
N ALA A 16 -1.73 15.45 24.71
CA ALA A 16 -2.97 15.33 25.48
C ALA A 16 -3.38 13.88 25.74
N GLU A 17 -3.07 12.97 24.81
CA GLU A 17 -3.30 11.54 24.98
C GLU A 17 -2.36 10.97 26.06
N LYS A 18 -1.08 11.36 26.11
CA LYS A 18 -0.12 10.92 27.15
C LYS A 18 -0.57 11.23 28.58
N ASP A 19 -1.19 12.37 28.81
CA ASP A 19 -1.74 12.71 30.14
C ASP A 19 -2.94 11.83 30.52
N SER A 20 -3.59 11.20 29.54
CA SER A 20 -4.69 10.23 29.72
C SER A 20 -4.28 8.75 29.63
N ILE A 21 -3.01 8.41 29.32
CA ILE A 21 -2.46 7.04 29.27
C ILE A 21 -2.26 6.49 30.70
N LYS A 22 -3.29 6.60 31.54
CA LYS A 22 -3.58 5.62 32.60
C LYS A 22 -4.67 4.64 32.17
N GLN A 23 -5.27 4.86 30.99
CA GLN A 23 -6.14 3.88 30.36
C GLN A 23 -5.26 3.02 29.45
N GLU A 24 -5.04 1.78 29.89
CA GLU A 24 -4.36 0.73 29.14
C GLU A 24 -5.03 0.63 27.75
N LEU A 25 -4.35 1.12 26.72
CA LEU A 25 -4.80 0.94 25.36
C LEU A 25 -4.88 -0.56 25.12
N ALA A 26 -6.06 -1.05 24.75
CA ALA A 26 -6.23 -2.45 24.43
C ALA A 26 -5.16 -2.86 23.41
N PRO A 27 -4.40 -3.94 23.66
CA PRO A 27 -3.27 -4.30 22.82
C PRO A 27 -3.73 -4.47 21.38
N ILE A 28 -3.15 -3.67 20.48
CA ILE A 28 -3.47 -3.75 19.05
C ILE A 28 -2.88 -5.05 18.54
N ASN A 29 -3.74 -6.04 18.33
CA ASN A 29 -3.36 -7.29 17.69
C ASN A 29 -3.43 -7.12 16.17
N ILE A 30 -2.27 -6.86 15.57
CA ILE A 30 -2.12 -6.92 14.11
C ILE A 30 -2.19 -8.40 13.73
N LYS A 31 -3.36 -8.84 13.28
CA LYS A 31 -3.51 -10.17 12.70
C LYS A 31 -2.56 -10.25 11.51
N ARG A 32 -1.49 -11.05 11.64
CA ARG A 32 -0.76 -11.51 10.46
C ARG A 32 -1.80 -12.15 9.53
N PRO A 33 -1.76 -11.91 8.22
CA PRO A 33 -2.68 -12.60 7.32
C PRO A 33 -2.50 -14.11 7.55
N THR A 34 -3.50 -14.74 8.19
CA THR A 34 -3.56 -16.20 8.39
C THR A 34 -3.98 -16.93 7.12
N ALA A 35 -4.21 -16.19 6.04
CA ALA A 35 -4.12 -16.77 4.74
C ALA A 35 -2.61 -16.92 4.43
N GLU A 36 -2.09 -18.15 4.59
CA GLU A 36 -1.47 -18.71 3.39
C GLU A 36 -2.50 -18.45 2.29
N LEU A 37 -2.30 -17.38 1.52
CA LEU A 37 -3.09 -17.18 0.33
C LEU A 37 -2.82 -18.45 -0.45
N SER A 38 -3.75 -19.38 -0.44
CA SER A 38 -3.85 -20.35 -1.50
C SER A 38 -4.00 -19.49 -2.74
N LEU A 39 -2.87 -19.14 -3.33
CA LEU A 39 -2.73 -18.56 -4.66
C LEU A 39 -3.40 -19.47 -5.72
N ASP A 40 -3.91 -20.60 -5.26
CA ASP A 40 -4.72 -21.60 -5.94
C ASP A 40 -6.22 -21.27 -6.01
N GLU A 41 -6.70 -20.14 -5.46
CA GLU A 41 -7.97 -19.56 -5.94
C GLU A 41 -7.73 -18.97 -7.33
N GLN A 42 -7.58 -19.87 -8.30
CA GLN A 42 -7.60 -19.69 -9.75
C GLN A 42 -7.35 -18.25 -10.17
N ALA A 43 -6.09 -17.80 -10.04
CA ALA A 43 -5.71 -16.50 -10.55
C ALA A 43 -6.15 -16.46 -12.02
N PRO A 44 -6.97 -15.47 -12.45
CA PRO A 44 -7.44 -15.42 -13.82
C PRO A 44 -6.22 -15.49 -14.74
N TYR A 45 -6.24 -16.43 -15.69
CA TYR A 45 -5.15 -16.63 -16.65
C TYR A 45 -4.73 -15.28 -17.24
N GLY A 46 -3.43 -14.96 -17.19
CA GLY A 46 -2.89 -13.67 -17.60
C GLY A 46 -1.63 -13.29 -16.83
N VAL A 47 -1.27 -11.99 -16.88
CA VAL A 47 -0.02 -11.44 -16.32
C VAL A 47 -0.32 -10.55 -15.12
N SER A 48 0.58 -10.49 -14.14
CA SER A 48 0.48 -9.55 -13.02
C SER A 48 1.79 -8.77 -12.82
N LEU A 49 1.68 -7.48 -12.55
CA LEU A 49 2.79 -6.61 -12.15
C LEU A 49 2.71 -6.33 -10.65
N LEU A 50 3.85 -6.44 -9.96
CA LEU A 50 4.00 -6.08 -8.55
C LEU A 50 4.85 -4.82 -8.45
N PHE A 51 4.29 -3.78 -7.85
CA PHE A 51 4.97 -2.51 -7.61
C PHE A 51 5.68 -2.53 -6.24
N PRO A 52 6.78 -1.76 -6.06
CA PRO A 52 7.51 -1.69 -4.79
C PRO A 52 6.67 -1.23 -3.59
N ASN A 53 5.57 -0.53 -3.83
CA ASN A 53 4.62 -0.10 -2.79
C ASN A 53 3.62 -1.21 -2.38
N GLY A 54 3.77 -2.42 -2.91
CA GLY A 54 2.89 -3.56 -2.65
C GLY A 54 1.61 -3.56 -3.47
N LEU A 55 1.40 -2.61 -4.40
CA LEU A 55 0.28 -2.67 -5.33
C LEU A 55 0.50 -3.77 -6.37
N ARG A 56 -0.60 -4.39 -6.80
CA ARG A 56 -0.61 -5.40 -7.85
C ARG A 56 -1.59 -5.00 -8.95
N ALA A 57 -1.14 -5.01 -10.19
CA ALA A 57 -2.00 -4.86 -11.37
C ALA A 57 -2.13 -6.20 -12.09
N HIS A 58 -3.35 -6.62 -12.42
CA HIS A 58 -3.63 -7.84 -13.19
C HIS A 58 -4.06 -7.48 -14.60
N PHE A 59 -3.55 -8.23 -15.57
CA PHE A 59 -3.89 -8.14 -16.98
C PHE A 59 -4.41 -9.50 -17.44
N GLY A 60 -5.53 -9.51 -18.17
CA GLY A 60 -6.15 -10.74 -18.66
C GLY A 60 -5.29 -11.51 -19.66
N ASN A 61 -5.71 -12.74 -19.98
CA ASN A 61 -5.00 -13.63 -20.89
C ASN A 61 -4.74 -12.99 -22.27
N GLY A 62 -3.53 -13.15 -22.83
CA GLY A 62 -3.15 -12.62 -24.14
C GLY A 62 -2.65 -11.16 -24.14
N SER A 63 -2.54 -10.55 -22.97
CA SER A 63 -2.08 -9.16 -22.80
C SER A 63 -0.57 -9.01 -22.63
N GLU A 64 0.19 -10.11 -22.61
CA GLU A 64 1.63 -10.17 -22.34
C GLU A 64 2.39 -9.21 -23.26
N LYS A 65 2.09 -9.26 -24.57
CA LYS A 65 2.78 -8.47 -25.58
C LYS A 65 2.52 -6.97 -25.41
N LEU A 66 1.27 -6.61 -25.12
CA LEU A 66 0.87 -5.21 -24.94
C LEU A 66 1.48 -4.63 -23.65
N LEU A 67 1.48 -5.42 -22.57
CA LEU A 67 2.15 -5.08 -21.32
C LEU A 67 3.66 -4.83 -21.53
N MET A 68 4.34 -5.72 -22.26
CA MET A 68 5.76 -5.55 -22.55
C MET A 68 6.03 -4.31 -23.42
N GLU A 69 5.16 -4.00 -24.36
CA GLU A 69 5.27 -2.79 -25.19
C GLU A 69 5.13 -1.51 -24.35
N VAL A 70 4.14 -1.45 -23.46
CA VAL A 70 3.94 -0.31 -22.54
C VAL A 70 5.13 -0.14 -21.59
N LEU A 71 5.65 -1.24 -21.03
CA LEU A 71 6.82 -1.19 -20.14
C LEU A 71 8.07 -0.70 -20.88
N ASN A 72 8.29 -1.15 -22.10
CA ASN A 72 9.43 -0.71 -22.91
C ASN A 72 9.33 0.77 -23.27
N GLN A 73 8.14 1.27 -23.64
CA GLN A 73 7.92 2.70 -23.88
C GLN A 73 8.17 3.52 -22.60
N SER A 74 7.64 3.06 -21.46
CA SER A 74 7.81 3.73 -20.15
C SER A 74 9.26 3.78 -19.67
N LEU A 75 10.10 2.82 -20.10
CA LEU A 75 11.54 2.79 -19.78
C LEU A 75 12.41 3.57 -20.77
N GLN A 76 11.95 3.74 -22.02
CA GLN A 76 12.65 4.50 -23.05
C GLN A 76 12.47 6.01 -22.88
N GLU A 77 11.26 6.43 -22.54
CA GLU A 77 10.98 7.79 -22.11
C GLU A 77 11.43 7.92 -20.66
N GLY A 78 12.69 8.26 -20.43
CA GLY A 78 13.28 8.44 -19.09
C GLY A 78 12.65 9.60 -18.30
N HIS A 79 11.35 9.54 -18.05
CA HIS A 79 10.59 10.52 -17.29
C HIS A 79 10.07 9.84 -16.02
N VAL A 80 10.95 9.76 -15.02
CA VAL A 80 10.60 9.52 -13.62
C VAL A 80 11.09 10.70 -12.81
#